data_AF-A0A291TKR8-F1
#
_entry.id   AF-A0A291TKR8-F1
#
_cell.length_a   1.000
_cell.length_b   1.000
_cell.length_c   1.000
_cell.angle_alpha   90.00
_cell.angle_beta   90.00
_cell.angle_gamma   90.00
#
_symmetry.space_group_name_H-M   'P 1'
#
loop_
_entity.id
_entity.type
_entity.pdbx_description
1 polymer ?
#
loop_
_entity_poly.entity_id
_entity_poly.type
_entity_poly.pdbx_seq_one_letter_code
_entity_poly.pdbx_strand_id
1 'polypeptide(L)'
;MNRFEKLIKCMPMDYQSFTSKKSTWEKFLSKNNKTSVILFSLFKKNDEVEISRKDLFKLANSGDYETLVIAVILWGYPAGMRGNHFKNITDKLDIVVSLLKEASNGITDWDSHYNATKSIQGLGLSTYTKFLYFINAKVNSFPCVILDKRIIDSINKSFLSGFYTLKGINTGNAEKRYPDFLQLIDDFSKKYSASHGQVEMFIFEFGLNMKSDT
;
A
#
# COMPACT_ATOMS: atom_id res chain seq x y z
N MET A 1 -11.16 -14.17 26.14
CA MET A 1 -10.08 -13.17 25.98
C MET A 1 -9.46 -13.36 24.61
N ASN A 2 -9.48 -12.35 23.75
CA ASN A 2 -9.07 -12.48 22.36
C ASN A 2 -7.53 -12.44 22.28
N ARG A 3 -6.90 -13.59 21.98
CA ARG A 3 -5.47 -13.89 22.23
C ARG A 3 -4.48 -12.84 21.72
N PHE A 4 -4.82 -12.13 20.65
CA PHE A 4 -3.94 -11.15 19.99
C PHE A 4 -4.35 -9.69 20.19
N GLU A 5 -5.42 -9.41 20.93
CA GLU A 5 -6.00 -8.06 21.01
C GLU A 5 -4.99 -6.99 21.43
N LYS A 6 -4.26 -7.22 22.52
CA LYS A 6 -3.24 -6.28 23.01
C LYS A 6 -2.13 -6.07 21.99
N LEU A 7 -1.68 -7.14 21.33
CA LEU A 7 -0.61 -7.08 20.33
C LEU A 7 -1.06 -6.26 19.11
N ILE A 8 -2.26 -6.53 18.58
CA ILE A 8 -2.83 -5.82 17.43
C ILE A 8 -2.98 -4.33 17.77
N LYS A 9 -3.56 -3.99 18.92
CA LYS A 9 -3.72 -2.59 19.38
C LYS A 9 -2.41 -1.83 19.58
N CYS A 10 -1.29 -2.54 19.75
CA CYS A 10 0.02 -1.96 20.01
C CYS A 10 0.97 -2.08 18.80
N MET A 11 0.49 -2.47 17.62
CA MET A 11 1.34 -2.54 16.42
C MET A 11 1.94 -1.16 16.10
N PRO A 12 3.28 -1.03 15.96
CA PRO A 12 3.97 0.25 15.81
C PRO A 12 4.00 0.70 14.34
N MET A 13 2.82 0.89 13.73
CA MET A 13 2.68 1.16 12.29
C MET A 13 3.54 2.31 11.80
N ASP A 14 3.54 3.42 12.53
CA ASP A 14 4.24 4.65 12.16
C ASP A 14 5.75 4.42 11.96
N TYR A 15 6.30 3.42 12.63
CA TYR A 15 7.73 3.09 12.62
C TYR A 15 8.09 2.02 11.58
N GLN A 16 7.12 1.41 10.89
CA GLN A 16 7.47 0.46 9.82
C GLN A 16 8.17 1.22 8.69
N SER A 17 9.45 0.94 8.53
CA SER A 17 10.31 1.57 7.55
C SER A 17 11.01 0.56 6.64
N PHE A 18 11.40 1.03 5.47
CA PHE A 18 12.26 0.29 4.56
C PHE A 18 13.32 1.23 3.98
N THR A 19 14.52 0.69 3.79
CA THR A 19 15.64 1.41 3.19
C THR A 19 15.75 1.07 1.72
N SER A 20 15.75 2.09 0.86
CA SER A 20 16.03 1.94 -0.57
C SER A 20 17.36 2.56 -0.92
N LYS A 21 18.15 1.87 -1.75
CA LYS A 21 19.47 2.33 -2.19
C LYS A 21 19.34 3.17 -3.45
N LYS A 22 20.03 4.30 -3.51
CA LYS A 22 20.09 5.20 -4.68
C LYS A 22 20.54 4.47 -5.94
N SER A 23 21.48 3.53 -5.79
CA SER A 23 21.99 2.68 -6.88
C SER A 23 20.92 1.84 -7.57
N THR A 24 19.83 1.50 -6.87
CA THR A 24 18.69 0.78 -7.46
C THR A 24 17.94 1.64 -8.49
N TRP A 25 18.03 2.98 -8.38
CA TRP A 25 17.25 3.95 -9.14
C TRP A 25 18.11 4.84 -10.06
N GLU A 26 19.42 4.58 -10.16
CA GLU A 26 20.39 5.38 -10.94
C GLU A 26 19.93 5.69 -12.37
N LYS A 27 19.36 4.70 -13.07
CA LYS A 27 18.86 4.87 -14.44
C LYS A 27 17.74 5.91 -14.58
N PHE A 28 17.10 6.32 -13.48
CA PHE A 28 16.06 7.34 -13.46
C PHE A 28 16.58 8.69 -12.97
N LEU A 29 17.67 8.72 -12.21
CA LEU A 29 18.33 9.95 -11.74
C LEU A 29 19.01 10.71 -12.89
N SER A 30 19.50 10.01 -13.91
CA SER A 30 20.23 10.61 -15.05
C SER A 30 19.34 11.26 -16.11
N LYS A 31 18.00 11.21 -15.97
CA LYS A 31 17.05 11.60 -17.04
C LYS A 31 16.70 13.09 -17.10
N ASN A 32 17.15 13.89 -16.14
CA ASN A 32 16.87 15.33 -16.02
C ASN A 32 15.40 15.71 -16.27
N ASN A 33 14.48 15.01 -15.60
CA ASN A 33 13.04 15.23 -15.68
C ASN A 33 12.43 15.40 -14.27
N LYS A 34 11.11 15.64 -14.20
CA LYS A 34 10.38 15.82 -12.93
C LYS A 34 10.66 14.69 -11.93
N THR A 35 10.65 13.44 -12.40
CA THR A 35 10.96 12.25 -11.58
C THR A 35 12.38 12.27 -11.02
N SER A 36 13.38 12.62 -11.83
CA SER A 36 14.76 12.70 -11.33
C SER A 36 14.92 13.79 -10.28
N VAL A 37 14.26 14.94 -10.44
CA VAL A 37 14.28 16.03 -9.45
C VAL A 37 13.70 15.56 -8.11
N ILE A 38 12.56 14.87 -8.13
CA ILE A 38 11.93 14.31 -6.91
C ILE A 38 12.83 13.23 -6.28
N LEU A 39 13.41 12.34 -7.08
CA LEU A 39 14.34 11.33 -6.55
C LEU A 39 15.56 11.99 -5.90
N PHE A 40 16.14 13.02 -6.51
CA PHE A 40 17.25 13.78 -5.90
C PHE A 40 16.84 14.45 -4.58
N SER A 41 15.61 14.98 -4.46
CA SER A 41 15.16 15.59 -3.22
C SER A 41 14.93 14.57 -2.09
N LEU A 42 14.46 13.36 -2.43
CA LEU A 42 14.26 12.26 -1.49
C LEU A 42 15.58 11.69 -0.98
N PHE A 43 16.52 11.39 -1.89
CA PHE A 43 17.85 10.87 -1.51
C PHE A 43 18.78 11.95 -0.94
N LYS A 44 18.56 13.22 -1.29
CA LYS A 44 19.44 14.35 -0.95
C LYS A 44 20.89 14.02 -1.38
N LYS A 45 21.84 14.10 -0.44
CA LYS A 45 23.25 13.76 -0.63
C LYS A 45 23.60 12.33 -0.17
N ASN A 46 22.61 11.53 0.21
CA ASN A 46 22.84 10.19 0.76
C ASN A 46 22.75 9.12 -0.34
N ASP A 47 23.41 7.99 -0.12
CA ASP A 47 23.37 6.82 -1.01
C ASP A 47 22.16 5.91 -0.74
N GLU A 48 21.45 6.15 0.34
CA GLU A 48 20.22 5.46 0.69
C GLU A 48 19.22 6.42 1.35
N VAL A 49 17.95 6.02 1.32
CA VAL A 49 16.87 6.70 2.03
C VAL A 49 16.06 5.66 2.78
N GLU A 50 15.88 5.89 4.07
CA GLU A 50 14.93 5.16 4.90
C GLU A 50 13.65 5.97 4.98
N ILE A 51 12.52 5.33 4.66
CA ILE A 51 11.20 5.96 4.67
C ILE A 51 10.32 5.15 5.61
N SER A 52 9.63 5.80 6.53
CA SER A 52 8.63 5.17 7.41
C SER A 52 7.20 5.43 6.92
N ARG A 53 6.22 4.65 7.41
CA ARG A 53 4.79 4.98 7.20
C ARG A 53 4.46 6.40 7.66
N LYS A 54 5.03 6.85 8.79
CA LYS A 54 4.84 8.21 9.31
C LYS A 54 5.29 9.28 8.32
N ASP A 55 6.42 9.07 7.64
CA ASP A 55 6.92 10.00 6.62
C ASP A 55 5.97 10.08 5.43
N LEU A 56 5.43 8.93 4.99
CA LEU A 56 4.49 8.86 3.88
C LEU A 56 3.15 9.54 4.20
N PHE A 57 2.61 9.34 5.41
CA PHE A 57 1.43 10.09 5.85
C PHE A 57 1.70 11.59 5.94
N LYS A 58 2.89 12.01 6.39
CA LYS A 58 3.27 13.42 6.43
C LYS A 58 3.33 14.04 5.03
N LEU A 59 3.88 13.32 4.04
CA LEU A 59 3.89 13.73 2.64
C LEU A 59 2.48 13.81 2.04
N ALA A 60 1.62 12.83 2.33
CA ALA A 60 0.24 12.87 1.88
C ALA A 60 -0.51 14.08 2.44
N ASN A 61 -0.33 14.39 3.71
CA ASN A 61 -0.95 15.53 4.38
C ASN A 61 -0.43 16.89 3.91
N SER A 62 0.76 16.97 3.29
CA SER A 62 1.25 18.22 2.70
C SER A 62 0.66 18.50 1.31
N GLY A 63 -0.07 17.55 0.72
CA GLY A 63 -0.65 17.66 -0.62
C GLY A 63 0.34 17.44 -1.76
N ASP A 64 1.59 17.08 -1.47
CA ASP A 64 2.62 16.78 -2.47
C ASP A 64 2.49 15.34 -2.98
N TYR A 65 1.47 15.11 -3.81
CA TYR A 65 1.15 13.77 -4.30
C TYR A 65 2.16 13.24 -5.32
N GLU A 66 2.88 14.13 -6.02
CA GLU A 66 3.96 13.72 -6.92
C GLU A 66 5.12 13.09 -6.14
N THR A 67 5.58 13.77 -5.08
CA THR A 67 6.60 13.21 -4.18
C THR A 67 6.09 12.00 -3.44
N LEU A 68 4.83 12.00 -2.99
CA LEU A 68 4.22 10.84 -2.32
C LEU A 68 4.27 9.59 -3.20
N VAL A 69 3.84 9.66 -4.46
CA VAL A 69 3.82 8.50 -5.37
C VAL A 69 5.21 7.88 -5.48
N ILE A 70 6.25 8.70 -5.65
CA ILE A 70 7.62 8.22 -5.76
C ILE A 70 8.11 7.66 -4.41
N ALA A 71 7.86 8.35 -3.30
CA ALA A 71 8.26 7.90 -1.97
C ALA A 71 7.60 6.58 -1.56
N VAL A 72 6.31 6.38 -1.87
CA VAL A 72 5.60 5.12 -1.63
C VAL A 72 6.19 3.99 -2.46
N ILE A 73 6.65 4.26 -3.69
CA ILE A 73 7.34 3.25 -4.51
C ILE A 73 8.71 2.89 -3.91
N LEU A 74 9.51 3.87 -3.48
CA LEU A 74 10.79 3.61 -2.82
C LEU A 74 10.61 2.75 -1.57
N TRP A 75 9.59 3.08 -0.76
CA TRP A 75 9.22 2.35 0.46
C TRP A 75 8.71 0.94 0.17
N GLY A 76 7.79 0.79 -0.78
CA GLY A 76 7.13 -0.49 -1.06
C GLY A 76 7.95 -1.45 -1.95
N TYR A 77 8.97 -0.92 -2.63
CA TYR A 77 9.82 -1.66 -3.57
C TYR A 77 11.30 -1.28 -3.38
N PRO A 78 11.90 -1.50 -2.20
CA PRO A 78 13.24 -1.02 -1.90
C PRO A 78 14.32 -1.58 -2.83
N ALA A 79 14.10 -2.78 -3.38
CA ALA A 79 14.95 -3.45 -4.38
C ALA A 79 14.58 -3.13 -5.85
N GLY A 80 13.71 -2.14 -6.07
CA GLY A 80 13.26 -1.70 -7.38
C GLY A 80 12.00 -2.40 -7.87
N MET A 81 11.34 -1.80 -8.85
CA MET A 81 10.20 -2.41 -9.55
C MET A 81 10.66 -3.26 -10.73
N ARG A 82 9.95 -4.35 -11.01
CA ARG A 82 10.22 -5.23 -12.16
C ARG A 82 10.00 -4.50 -13.48
N GLY A 83 10.86 -4.81 -14.47
CA GLY A 83 10.73 -4.30 -15.83
C GLY A 83 10.69 -2.77 -15.92
N ASN A 84 9.74 -2.26 -16.70
CA ASN A 84 9.55 -0.82 -16.93
C ASN A 84 8.45 -0.20 -16.06
N HIS A 85 7.96 -0.88 -15.01
CA HIS A 85 6.80 -0.41 -14.23
C HIS A 85 7.02 0.98 -13.61
N PHE A 86 8.19 1.23 -13.01
CA PHE A 86 8.49 2.55 -12.45
C PHE A 86 8.40 3.64 -13.51
N LYS A 87 9.06 3.43 -14.66
CA LYS A 87 9.02 4.36 -15.81
C LYS A 87 7.59 4.63 -16.25
N ASN A 88 6.81 3.58 -16.48
CA ASN A 88 5.46 3.68 -17.00
C ASN A 88 4.53 4.42 -16.03
N ILE A 89 4.69 4.23 -14.73
CA ILE A 89 3.96 4.97 -13.70
C ILE A 89 4.39 6.45 -13.71
N THR A 90 5.69 6.72 -13.71
CA THR A 90 6.21 8.09 -13.65
C THR A 90 5.99 8.90 -14.92
N ASP A 91 5.95 8.26 -16.09
CA ASP A 91 5.59 8.90 -17.36
C ASP A 91 4.10 9.32 -17.39
N LYS A 92 3.27 8.71 -16.53
CA LYS A 92 1.86 9.02 -16.35
C LYS A 92 1.57 9.62 -14.97
N LEU A 93 2.57 10.25 -14.35
CA LEU A 93 2.49 10.74 -12.97
C LEU A 93 1.30 11.68 -12.77
N ASP A 94 1.03 12.59 -13.71
CA ASP A 94 -0.08 13.53 -13.61
C ASP A 94 -1.44 12.79 -13.56
N ILE A 95 -1.60 11.70 -14.32
CA ILE A 95 -2.81 10.85 -14.30
C ILE A 95 -2.93 10.13 -12.96
N VAL A 96 -1.82 9.57 -12.44
CA VAL A 96 -1.80 8.93 -11.12
C VAL A 96 -2.22 9.93 -10.05
N VAL A 97 -1.67 11.14 -10.07
CA VAL A 97 -2.00 12.20 -9.10
C VAL A 97 -3.46 12.61 -9.20
N SER A 98 -4.03 12.71 -10.41
CA SER A 98 -5.47 12.99 -10.58
C SER A 98 -6.31 11.91 -9.90
N LEU A 99 -6.01 10.64 -10.17
CA LEU A 99 -6.72 9.51 -9.57
C LEU A 99 -6.64 9.52 -8.05
N LEU A 100 -5.49 9.90 -7.48
CA LEU A 100 -5.34 10.00 -6.02
C LEU A 100 -6.13 11.17 -5.42
N LYS A 101 -6.19 12.33 -6.11
CA LYS A 101 -7.02 13.47 -5.69
C LYS A 101 -8.52 13.15 -5.76
N GLU A 102 -8.93 12.40 -6.77
CA GLU A 102 -10.30 11.89 -6.85
C GLU A 102 -10.58 10.92 -5.69
N ALA A 103 -9.68 9.95 -5.45
CA ALA A 103 -9.80 8.96 -4.39
C ALA A 103 -9.84 9.57 -2.98
N SER A 104 -9.16 10.69 -2.73
CA SER A 104 -9.18 11.36 -1.42
C SER A 104 -10.57 11.88 -1.03
N ASN A 105 -11.48 12.05 -2.00
CA ASN A 105 -12.88 12.40 -1.74
C ASN A 105 -13.77 11.17 -1.42
N GLY A 106 -13.20 9.96 -1.45
CA GLY A 106 -13.91 8.70 -1.29
C GLY A 106 -14.32 8.07 -2.62
N ILE A 107 -14.27 6.74 -2.67
CA ILE A 107 -14.57 5.91 -3.83
C ILE A 107 -15.84 5.12 -3.53
N THR A 108 -16.93 5.41 -4.23
CA THR A 108 -18.21 4.69 -4.10
C THR A 108 -18.43 3.64 -5.18
N ASP A 109 -17.76 3.78 -6.33
CA ASP A 109 -17.71 2.77 -7.40
C ASP A 109 -16.26 2.33 -7.58
N TRP A 110 -15.91 1.26 -6.86
CA TRP A 110 -14.56 0.70 -6.89
C TRP A 110 -14.16 0.17 -8.27
N ASP A 111 -15.07 -0.50 -8.96
CA ASP A 111 -14.74 -1.16 -10.23
C ASP A 111 -14.44 -0.12 -11.30
N SER A 112 -15.27 0.92 -11.43
CA SER A 112 -15.02 2.02 -12.35
C SER A 112 -13.73 2.77 -12.02
N HIS A 113 -13.53 3.09 -10.74
CA HIS A 113 -12.33 3.80 -10.29
C HIS A 113 -11.04 2.99 -10.53
N TYR A 114 -11.03 1.71 -10.18
CA TYR A 114 -9.87 0.86 -10.40
C TYR A 114 -9.61 0.60 -11.89
N ASN A 115 -10.65 0.50 -12.73
CA ASN A 115 -10.50 0.37 -14.18
C ASN A 115 -9.74 1.54 -14.81
N ALA A 116 -9.87 2.76 -14.30
CA ALA A 116 -9.11 3.91 -14.78
C ALA A 116 -7.58 3.73 -14.64
N THR A 117 -7.15 2.97 -13.62
CA THR A 117 -5.73 2.65 -13.39
C THR A 117 -5.14 1.71 -14.45
N LYS A 118 -5.98 0.92 -15.14
CA LYS A 118 -5.53 -0.12 -16.10
C LYS A 118 -4.81 0.47 -17.31
N SER A 119 -5.06 1.75 -17.61
CA SER A 119 -4.33 2.47 -18.66
C SER A 119 -2.84 2.67 -18.31
N ILE A 120 -2.44 2.51 -17.04
CA ILE A 120 -1.08 2.74 -16.55
C ILE A 120 -0.37 1.38 -16.38
N GLN A 121 0.31 0.93 -17.43
CA GLN A 121 0.99 -0.36 -17.42
C GLN A 121 2.00 -0.46 -16.27
N GLY A 122 1.88 -1.48 -15.43
CA GLY A 122 2.76 -1.69 -14.27
C GLY A 122 2.22 -1.14 -12.96
N LEU A 123 1.12 -0.37 -12.99
CA LEU A 123 0.35 0.01 -11.80
C LEU A 123 -0.60 -1.14 -11.42
N GLY A 124 -0.07 -2.14 -10.71
CA GLY A 124 -0.87 -3.23 -10.16
C GLY A 124 -1.62 -2.83 -8.88
N LEU A 125 -2.62 -3.64 -8.50
CA LEU A 125 -3.44 -3.42 -7.30
C LEU A 125 -2.60 -3.16 -6.05
N SER A 126 -1.58 -3.97 -5.80
CA SER A 126 -0.73 -3.84 -4.60
C SER A 126 -0.03 -2.49 -4.49
N THR A 127 0.42 -1.92 -5.61
CA THR A 127 1.00 -0.57 -5.64
C THR A 127 -0.08 0.46 -5.39
N TYR A 128 -1.22 0.32 -6.07
CA TYR A 128 -2.29 1.28 -5.99
C TYR A 128 -2.91 1.37 -4.58
N THR A 129 -3.17 0.23 -3.93
CA THR A 129 -3.68 0.20 -2.55
C THR A 129 -2.71 0.81 -1.54
N LYS A 130 -1.39 0.80 -1.81
CA LYS A 130 -0.41 1.54 -0.99
C LYS A 130 -0.63 3.04 -1.12
N PHE A 131 -0.81 3.56 -2.33
CA PHE A 131 -1.13 4.98 -2.52
C PHE A 131 -2.42 5.35 -1.79
N LEU A 132 -3.49 4.56 -1.99
CA LEU A 132 -4.79 4.78 -1.35
C LEU A 132 -4.71 4.80 0.18
N TYR A 133 -3.91 3.88 0.76
CA TYR A 133 -3.69 3.83 2.21
C TYR A 133 -3.08 5.13 2.74
N PHE A 134 -2.00 5.63 2.12
CA PHE A 134 -1.31 6.81 2.63
C PHE A 134 -2.07 8.12 2.45
N ILE A 135 -2.96 8.22 1.44
CA ILE A 135 -3.87 9.37 1.30
C ILE A 135 -5.14 9.25 2.16
N ASN A 136 -5.24 8.24 3.02
CA ASN A 136 -6.44 7.95 3.83
C ASN A 136 -7.73 7.83 3.01
N ALA A 137 -7.64 7.31 1.79
CA ALA A 137 -8.80 7.11 0.94
C ALA A 137 -9.76 6.08 1.55
N LYS A 138 -11.03 6.18 1.16
CA LYS A 138 -12.07 5.23 1.54
C LYS A 138 -12.70 4.60 0.31
N VAL A 139 -12.97 3.30 0.36
CA VAL A 139 -13.79 2.59 -0.64
C VAL A 139 -15.04 2.10 0.05
N ASN A 140 -16.22 2.47 -0.46
CA ASN A 140 -17.51 2.16 0.15
C ASN A 140 -17.55 2.51 1.65
N SER A 141 -17.01 3.67 2.00
CA SER A 141 -16.84 4.17 3.38
C SER A 141 -15.82 3.43 4.25
N PHE A 142 -15.23 2.32 3.81
CA PHE A 142 -14.17 1.62 4.55
C PHE A 142 -12.80 2.26 4.29
N PRO A 143 -12.00 2.55 5.34
CA PRO A 143 -10.61 2.97 5.19
C PRO A 143 -9.82 1.98 4.36
N CYS A 144 -9.13 2.47 3.32
CA CYS A 144 -8.23 1.66 2.53
C CYS A 144 -7.06 1.16 3.38
N VAL A 145 -6.64 -0.08 3.16
CA VAL A 145 -5.39 -0.63 3.68
C VAL A 145 -4.67 -1.41 2.58
N ILE A 146 -3.41 -1.77 2.80
CA ILE A 146 -2.57 -2.38 1.78
C ILE A 146 -3.01 -3.82 1.53
N LEU A 147 -3.27 -4.17 0.26
CA LEU A 147 -3.46 -5.54 -0.19
C LEU A 147 -2.30 -5.95 -1.10
N ASP A 148 -1.30 -6.62 -0.54
CA ASP A 148 -0.19 -7.16 -1.31
C ASP A 148 -0.18 -8.69 -1.33
N LYS A 149 0.80 -9.26 -2.04
CA LYS A 149 0.94 -10.71 -2.15
C LYS A 149 1.07 -11.38 -0.78
N ARG A 150 1.79 -10.76 0.17
CA ARG A 150 1.98 -11.33 1.50
C ARG A 150 0.68 -11.36 2.28
N ILE A 151 -0.13 -10.30 2.21
CA ILE A 151 -1.48 -10.28 2.79
C ILE A 151 -2.39 -11.33 2.14
N ILE A 152 -2.40 -11.43 0.81
CA ILE A 152 -3.16 -12.45 0.07
C ILE A 152 -2.76 -13.86 0.52
N ASP A 153 -1.46 -14.14 0.61
CA ASP A 153 -0.96 -15.45 1.03
C ASP A 153 -1.31 -15.72 2.51
N SER A 154 -1.23 -14.71 3.39
CA SER A 154 -1.66 -14.77 4.79
C SER A 154 -3.15 -15.10 4.94
N ILE A 155 -4.02 -14.48 4.14
CA ILE A 155 -5.46 -14.76 4.13
C ILE A 155 -5.71 -16.23 3.73
N ASN A 156 -5.04 -16.70 2.67
CA ASN A 156 -5.22 -18.07 2.20
C ASN A 156 -4.69 -19.13 3.17
N LYS A 157 -3.70 -18.81 4.02
CA LYS A 157 -3.28 -19.69 5.12
C LYS A 157 -4.38 -19.90 6.17
N SER A 158 -5.41 -19.05 6.18
CA SER A 158 -6.57 -19.14 7.09
C SER A 158 -6.15 -19.23 8.56
N PHE A 159 -5.12 -18.47 8.96
CA PHE A 159 -4.60 -18.55 10.33
C PHE A 159 -5.55 -17.96 11.38
N LEU A 160 -6.46 -17.06 10.95
CA LEU A 160 -7.59 -16.58 11.76
C LEU A 160 -8.90 -17.09 11.18
N SER A 161 -9.80 -17.52 12.07
CA SER A 161 -11.11 -18.06 11.71
C SER A 161 -12.01 -17.11 10.91
N GLY A 162 -11.75 -15.79 10.90
CA GLY A 162 -12.55 -14.83 10.12
C GLY A 162 -12.21 -14.78 8.63
N PHE A 163 -11.12 -15.40 8.19
CA PHE A 163 -10.63 -15.26 6.80
C PHE A 163 -11.32 -16.13 5.77
N TYR A 164 -12.21 -17.03 6.18
CA TYR A 164 -12.92 -17.94 5.29
C TYR A 164 -13.69 -17.22 4.17
N THR A 165 -14.22 -16.01 4.43
CA THR A 165 -14.97 -15.21 3.47
C THR A 165 -14.13 -14.78 2.26
N LEU A 166 -12.81 -14.65 2.43
CA LEU A 166 -11.86 -14.28 1.38
C LEU A 166 -11.00 -15.44 0.88
N LYS A 167 -11.28 -16.67 1.31
CA LYS A 167 -10.52 -17.85 0.86
C LYS A 167 -10.52 -17.93 -0.67
N GLY A 168 -9.34 -18.17 -1.26
CA GLY A 168 -9.17 -18.23 -2.70
C GLY A 168 -8.95 -16.87 -3.38
N ILE A 169 -8.81 -15.78 -2.61
CA ILE A 169 -8.29 -14.52 -3.15
C ILE A 169 -6.89 -14.76 -3.73
N ASN A 170 -6.63 -14.22 -4.91
CA ASN A 170 -5.36 -14.32 -5.61
C ASN A 170 -5.16 -13.11 -6.51
N THR A 171 -3.97 -12.96 -7.09
CA THR A 171 -3.65 -11.78 -7.92
C THR A 171 -4.57 -11.58 -9.12
N GLY A 172 -5.24 -12.64 -9.62
CA GLY A 172 -6.16 -12.57 -10.76
C GLY A 172 -7.58 -12.13 -10.39
N ASN A 173 -7.98 -12.21 -9.12
CA ASN A 173 -9.31 -11.77 -8.66
C ASN A 173 -9.28 -10.69 -7.57
N ALA A 174 -8.10 -10.36 -7.03
CA ALA A 174 -7.94 -9.49 -5.87
C ALA A 174 -8.57 -8.10 -6.07
N GLU A 175 -8.57 -7.58 -7.31
CA GLU A 175 -9.21 -6.29 -7.60
C GLU A 175 -10.71 -6.32 -7.29
N LYS A 176 -11.43 -7.35 -7.75
CA LYS A 176 -12.86 -7.51 -7.50
C LYS A 176 -13.17 -7.81 -6.03
N ARG A 177 -12.20 -8.38 -5.31
CA ARG A 177 -12.31 -8.78 -3.90
C ARG A 177 -11.80 -7.70 -2.94
N TYR A 178 -11.29 -6.58 -3.44
CA TYR A 178 -10.72 -5.55 -2.58
C TYR A 178 -11.77 -4.89 -1.66
N PRO A 179 -13.01 -4.58 -2.10
CA PRO A 179 -14.05 -4.10 -1.19
C PRO A 179 -14.39 -5.10 -0.07
N ASP A 180 -14.52 -6.39 -0.40
CA ASP A 180 -14.75 -7.46 0.59
C ASP A 180 -13.59 -7.53 1.59
N PHE A 181 -12.35 -7.34 1.12
CA PHE A 181 -11.17 -7.28 1.96
C PHE A 181 -11.20 -6.12 2.95
N LEU A 182 -11.61 -4.93 2.52
CA LEU A 182 -11.73 -3.80 3.43
C LEU A 182 -12.83 -3.99 4.48
N GLN A 183 -13.96 -4.59 4.10
CA GLN A 183 -15.01 -4.97 5.05
C GLN A 183 -14.49 -5.95 6.10
N LEU A 184 -13.72 -6.97 5.67
CA LEU A 184 -13.12 -7.92 6.60
C LEU A 184 -12.18 -7.24 7.60
N ILE A 185 -11.33 -6.32 7.10
CA ILE A 185 -10.42 -5.54 7.96
C ILE A 185 -11.21 -4.67 8.94
N ASP A 186 -12.34 -4.09 8.51
CA ASP A 186 -13.24 -3.31 9.36
C ASP A 186 -13.86 -4.15 10.49
N ASP A 187 -14.29 -5.37 10.18
CA ASP A 187 -14.83 -6.31 11.17
C ASP A 187 -13.77 -6.67 12.22
N PHE A 188 -12.53 -6.92 11.78
CA PHE A 188 -11.41 -7.17 12.68
C PHE A 188 -11.02 -5.94 13.50
N SER A 189 -11.01 -4.76 12.88
CA SER A 189 -10.77 -3.47 13.53
C SER A 189 -11.73 -3.26 14.70
N LYS A 190 -13.03 -3.49 14.49
CA LYS A 190 -14.06 -3.45 15.53
C LYS A 190 -13.87 -4.53 16.59
N LYS A 191 -13.69 -5.80 16.18
CA LYS A 191 -13.52 -6.95 17.07
C LYS A 191 -12.33 -6.80 18.02
N TYR A 192 -11.25 -6.22 17.53
CA TYR A 192 -10.00 -6.01 18.27
C TYR A 192 -9.85 -4.59 18.80
N SER A 193 -10.83 -3.71 18.61
CA SER A 193 -10.77 -2.26 18.90
C SER A 193 -9.41 -1.63 18.55
N ALA A 194 -8.92 -1.92 17.34
CA ALA A 194 -7.64 -1.47 16.80
C ALA A 194 -7.89 -0.73 15.49
N SER A 195 -6.93 0.04 14.99
CA SER A 195 -7.09 0.69 13.68
C SER A 195 -7.00 -0.31 12.53
N HIS A 196 -7.58 0.02 11.37
CA HIS A 196 -7.51 -0.83 10.17
C HIS A 196 -6.06 -1.12 9.77
N GLY A 197 -5.18 -0.12 9.86
CA GLY A 197 -3.77 -0.32 9.59
C GLY A 197 -3.10 -1.25 10.61
N GLN A 198 -3.49 -1.22 11.89
CA GLN A 198 -2.91 -2.10 12.90
C GLN A 198 -3.27 -3.56 12.64
N VAL A 199 -4.51 -3.79 12.22
CA VAL A 199 -4.97 -5.10 11.75
C VAL A 199 -4.18 -5.54 10.51
N GLU A 200 -4.07 -4.68 9.49
CA GLU A 200 -3.29 -4.98 8.30
C GLU A 200 -1.83 -5.32 8.62
N MET A 201 -1.16 -4.52 9.46
CA MET A 201 0.23 -4.72 9.83
C MET A 201 0.40 -6.03 10.62
N PHE A 202 -0.53 -6.37 11.50
CA PHE A 202 -0.51 -7.66 12.19
C PHE A 202 -0.59 -8.84 11.21
N ILE A 203 -1.49 -8.76 10.22
CA ILE A 203 -1.63 -9.79 9.18
C ILE A 203 -0.37 -9.89 8.33
N PHE A 204 0.23 -8.74 8.00
CA PHE A 204 1.48 -8.67 7.26
C PHE A 204 2.61 -9.35 8.02
N GLU A 205 2.87 -8.94 9.26
CA GLU A 205 4.03 -9.44 10.01
C GLU A 205 3.89 -10.92 10.40
N PHE A 206 2.72 -11.31 10.90
CA PHE A 206 2.54 -12.61 11.55
C PHE A 206 1.79 -13.64 10.71
N GLY A 207 1.02 -13.24 9.71
CA GLY A 207 0.05 -14.13 9.08
C GLY A 207 0.65 -15.36 8.39
N LEU A 208 1.82 -15.22 7.75
CA LEU A 208 2.55 -16.36 7.17
C LEU A 208 3.34 -17.17 8.20
N ASN A 209 3.55 -16.65 9.40
CA ASN A 209 4.44 -17.20 10.42
C ASN A 209 3.67 -17.87 11.58
N MET A 210 2.35 -17.69 11.67
CA MET A 210 1.52 -18.35 12.68
C MET A 210 0.96 -19.67 12.18
N LYS A 211 0.81 -20.64 13.09
CA LYS A 211 0.08 -21.89 12.82
C LYS A 211 -1.42 -21.58 12.71
N SER A 212 -2.11 -22.26 11.82
CA SER A 212 -3.56 -22.12 11.72
C SER A 212 -4.25 -22.65 12.97
N ASP A 213 -5.27 -21.96 13.45
CA ASP A 213 -6.08 -22.33 14.62
C ASP A 213 -7.01 -23.55 14.35
N THR A 214 -6.65 -24.42 13.39
CA THR A 214 -7.37 -25.67 13.08
C THR A 214 -7.16 -26.72 14.15
#